data_AF-A0A1R4G679-F1
#
_entry.id   AF-A0A1R4G679-F1
#
_cell.length_a   1.000
_cell.length_b   1.000
_cell.length_c   1.000
_cell.angle_alpha   90.00
_cell.angle_beta   90.00
_cell.angle_gamma   90.00
#
_symmetry.space_group_name_H-M   'P 1'
#
loop_
_entity.id
_entity.type
_entity.pdbx_description
1 polymer ?
#
loop_
_entity_poly.entity_id
_entity_poly.type
_entity_poly.pdbx_seq_one_letter_code
_entity_poly.pdbx_strand_id
1 'polypeptide(L)'
;MRTTLDLDPAVLSAARAKAKAEGISLGRAVSELALSGLKRPRSERASASGFPVLPGVEGHPVTDELVVSYRDDDPVSSDAA
;
A
#
# COMPACT_ATOMS: atom_id res chain seq x y z
N MET A 1 7.98 -26.17 4.71
CA MET A 1 8.17 -26.74 6.07
C MET A 1 6.83 -26.72 6.80
N ARG A 2 6.51 -27.72 7.62
CA ARG A 2 5.34 -27.71 8.52
C ARG A 2 5.84 -27.49 9.94
N THR A 3 5.28 -26.49 10.61
CA THR A 3 5.69 -26.05 11.95
C THR A 3 4.46 -25.57 12.69
N THR A 4 4.40 -25.85 13.99
CA THR A 4 3.37 -25.30 14.88
C THR A 4 3.91 -24.00 15.47
N LEU A 5 3.14 -22.93 15.36
CA LEU A 5 3.51 -21.59 15.82
C LEU A 5 2.33 -21.00 16.58
N ASP A 6 2.61 -20.32 17.69
CA ASP A 6 1.64 -19.44 18.33
C ASP A 6 1.59 -18.12 17.55
N LEU A 7 0.39 -17.70 17.16
CA LEU A 7 0.16 -16.49 16.37
C LEU A 7 -0.78 -15.57 17.11
N ASP A 8 -0.45 -14.28 17.10
CA ASP A 8 -1.39 -13.25 17.51
C ASP A 8 -2.68 -13.32 16.65
N PRO A 9 -3.88 -13.16 17.24
CA PRO A 9 -5.14 -13.21 16.50
C PRO A 9 -5.21 -12.24 15.31
N ALA A 10 -4.60 -11.07 15.39
CA ALA A 10 -4.55 -10.10 14.30
C ALA A 10 -3.71 -10.61 13.13
N VAL A 11 -2.59 -11.28 13.41
CA VAL A 11 -1.74 -11.90 12.39
C VAL A 11 -2.50 -13.03 11.69
N LEU A 12 -3.21 -13.87 12.45
CA LEU A 12 -4.04 -14.94 11.88
C LEU A 12 -5.16 -14.38 11.00
N SER A 13 -5.82 -13.30 11.43
CA SER A 13 -6.85 -12.60 10.66
C SER A 13 -6.30 -12.08 9.32
N ALA A 14 -5.18 -11.37 9.35
CA ALA A 14 -4.53 -10.84 8.15
C ALA A 14 -4.10 -11.95 7.18
N ALA A 15 -3.53 -13.04 7.70
CA ALA A 15 -3.14 -14.19 6.88
C ALA A 15 -4.34 -14.88 6.21
N ARG A 16 -5.47 -15.00 6.92
CA ARG A 16 -6.72 -15.54 6.34
C ARG A 16 -7.26 -14.64 5.22
N ALA A 17 -7.26 -13.34 5.43
CA ALA A 17 -7.70 -12.38 4.41
C ALA A 17 -6.85 -12.49 3.14
N LYS A 18 -5.51 -12.49 3.27
CA LYS A 18 -4.58 -12.69 2.14
C LYS A 18 -4.78 -14.03 1.45
N ALA A 19 -4.86 -15.12 2.22
CA ALA A 19 -5.08 -16.46 1.67
C ALA A 19 -6.36 -16.56 0.84
N LYS A 20 -7.46 -15.95 1.30
CA LYS A 20 -8.73 -15.90 0.57
C LYS A 20 -8.63 -15.05 -0.69
N ALA A 21 -8.00 -13.88 -0.61
CA ALA A 21 -7.87 -12.96 -1.74
C ALA A 21 -7.03 -13.55 -2.88
N GLU A 22 -5.98 -14.33 -2.55
CA GLU A 22 -5.01 -14.84 -3.51
C GLU A 22 -5.19 -16.33 -3.85
N GLY A 23 -6.13 -17.03 -3.21
CA GLY A 23 -6.36 -18.44 -3.46
C GLY A 23 -5.21 -19.37 -3.03
N ILE A 24 -4.45 -18.97 -2.01
CA ILE A 24 -3.29 -19.72 -1.48
C ILE A 24 -3.58 -20.35 -0.12
N SER A 25 -2.72 -21.29 0.32
CA SER A 25 -2.86 -21.88 1.65
C SER A 25 -2.55 -20.87 2.77
N LEU A 26 -3.16 -21.07 3.95
CA LEU A 26 -2.90 -20.22 5.12
C LEU A 26 -1.42 -20.18 5.49
N GLY A 27 -0.74 -21.33 5.50
CA GLY A 27 0.70 -21.40 5.79
C GLY A 27 1.55 -20.65 4.76
N ARG A 28 1.14 -20.65 3.48
CA ARG A 28 1.81 -19.86 2.44
C ARG A 28 1.62 -18.36 2.67
N ALA A 29 0.40 -17.92 2.98
CA ALA A 29 0.12 -16.52 3.29
C ALA A 29 0.92 -16.02 4.51
N VAL A 30 0.98 -16.81 5.59
CA VAL A 30 1.82 -16.49 6.77
C VAL A 30 3.30 -16.39 6.38
N SER A 31 3.81 -17.34 5.60
CA SER A 31 5.20 -17.35 5.16
C SER A 31 5.55 -16.11 4.32
N GLU A 32 4.67 -15.69 3.42
CA GLU A 32 4.89 -14.50 2.59
C GLU A 32 4.84 -13.20 3.41
N LEU A 33 3.90 -13.09 4.36
CA LEU A 33 3.84 -11.95 5.28
C LEU A 33 5.11 -11.85 6.13
N ALA A 34 5.59 -12.97 6.67
CA ALA A 34 6.84 -13.01 7.42
C ALA A 34 8.05 -12.59 6.55
N LEU A 35 8.17 -13.13 5.34
CA LEU A 35 9.22 -12.75 4.40
C LEU A 35 9.15 -11.28 4.00
N SER A 36 7.95 -10.71 3.83
CA SER A 36 7.75 -9.29 3.56
C SER A 36 8.26 -8.44 4.73
N GLY A 37 7.97 -8.84 5.96
CA GLY A 37 8.48 -8.19 7.17
C GLY A 37 10.00 -8.23 7.28
N LEU A 38 10.63 -9.35 6.92
CA LEU A 38 12.09 -9.49 6.92
C LEU A 38 12.78 -8.67 5.82
N LYS A 39 12.14 -8.56 4.64
CA LYS A 39 12.68 -7.81 3.50
C LYS A 39 12.47 -6.31 3.61
N ARG A 40 11.51 -5.86 4.42
CA ARG A 40 11.24 -4.43 4.60
C ARG A 40 12.49 -3.78 5.20
N PRO A 41 13.19 -2.90 4.46
CA PRO A 41 14.25 -2.10 5.05
C PRO A 41 13.64 -1.36 6.25
N ARG A 42 14.38 -1.25 7.35
CA ARG A 42 13.98 -0.38 8.45
C ARG A 42 13.93 1.03 7.86
N SER A 43 12.76 1.46 7.40
CA SER A 43 12.62 2.76 6.78
C SER A 43 12.96 3.76 7.88
N GLU A 44 14.12 4.40 7.77
CA GLU A 44 14.27 5.75 8.28
C GLU A 44 13.18 6.53 7.55
N ARG A 45 12.02 6.68 8.19
CA ARG A 45 10.99 7.55 7.64
C ARG A 45 11.69 8.88 7.50
N ALA A 46 11.82 9.37 6.27
CA ALA A 46 12.23 10.73 6.07
C ALA A 46 11.26 11.58 6.90
N SER A 47 11.80 12.26 7.90
CA SER A 47 11.03 13.14 8.75
C SER A 47 11.49 14.55 8.47
N ALA A 48 10.60 15.38 7.94
CA ALA A 48 10.82 16.81 7.87
C ALA A 48 10.07 17.43 9.05
N SER A 49 10.78 18.14 9.93
CA SER A 49 10.18 18.87 11.06
C SER A 49 9.27 18.01 11.97
N GLY A 50 9.65 16.75 12.20
CA GLY A 50 8.89 15.82 13.06
C GLY A 50 7.65 15.18 12.41
N PHE A 51 7.32 15.54 11.17
CA PHE A 51 6.25 14.92 10.42
C PHE A 51 6.80 13.83 9.47
N PRO A 52 6.15 12.66 9.40
CA PRO A 52 6.53 11.64 8.44
C PRO A 52 6.24 12.16 7.03
N VAL A 53 7.28 12.29 6.22
CA VAL A 53 7.15 12.65 4.80
C VAL A 53 7.41 11.40 3.95
N LEU A 54 6.67 11.30 2.85
CA LEU A 54 7.01 10.35 1.80
C LEU A 54 8.22 10.94 1.07
N PRO A 55 9.37 10.25 1.01
CA PRO A 55 10.50 10.75 0.25
C PRO A 55 10.09 10.86 -1.22
N GLY A 56 10.43 11.97 -1.87
CA GLY A 56 10.24 12.11 -3.31
C GLY A 56 11.01 11.00 -4.04
N VAL A 57 10.37 10.41 -5.04
CA VAL A 57 11.07 9.50 -5.97
C VAL A 57 11.79 10.33 -7.03
N GLU A 58 13.00 9.94 -7.42
CA GLU A 58 13.62 10.52 -8.62
C GLU A 58 12.73 10.22 -9.83
N GLY A 59 12.27 11.25 -10.52
CA GLY A 59 11.31 11.09 -11.60
C GLY A 59 10.68 12.42 -12.03
N HIS A 60 9.64 12.31 -12.86
CA HIS A 60 8.89 13.47 -13.35
C HIS A 60 7.98 14.01 -12.22
N PRO A 61 8.13 15.29 -11.82
CA PRO A 61 7.26 15.87 -10.81
C PRO A 61 5.83 15.93 -11.33
N VAL A 62 4.89 15.46 -10.51
CA VAL A 62 3.46 15.66 -10.78
C VAL A 62 3.12 17.08 -10.37
N THR A 63 2.86 17.94 -11.35
CA THR A 63 2.47 19.34 -11.13
C THR A 63 0.96 19.53 -11.22
N ASP A 64 0.47 20.66 -10.74
CA ASP A 64 -0.95 21.00 -10.83
C ASP A 64 -1.42 21.12 -12.29
N GLU A 65 -0.57 21.65 -13.18
CA GLU A 65 -0.85 21.74 -14.62
C GLU A 65 -0.97 20.35 -15.25
N LEU A 66 -0.11 19.41 -14.83
CA LEU A 66 -0.17 18.02 -15.28
C LEU A 66 -1.50 17.39 -14.86
N VAL A 67 -1.90 17.57 -13.59
CA VAL A 67 -3.19 17.07 -13.08
C VAL A 67 -4.36 17.65 -13.88
N VAL A 68 -4.35 18.96 -14.15
CA VAL A 68 -5.39 19.62 -14.96
C VAL A 68 -5.49 19.04 -16.35
N SER A 69 -4.36 18.75 -17.02
CA SER A 69 -4.35 18.20 -18.38
C SER A 69 -4.91 16.78 -18.51
N TYR A 70 -4.97 16.02 -17.41
CA TYR A 70 -5.46 14.63 -17.38
C TYR A 70 -6.82 14.49 -16.67
N ARG A 71 -7.46 15.60 -16.30
CA ARG A 71 -8.84 15.56 -15.81
C ARG A 71 -9.77 15.28 -16.99
N ASP A 72 -10.59 14.24 -16.84
CA ASP A 72 -11.72 14.05 -17.74
C ASP A 72 -12.68 15.24 -17.53
N ASP A 73 -12.82 16.10 -18.53
CA ASP A 73 -13.76 17.21 -18.49
C ASP A 73 -15.18 16.66 -18.24
N ASP A 74 -15.77 16.99 -17.09
CA ASP A 74 -17.22 16.91 -16.93
C ASP A 74 -17.82 18.07 -17.76
N PRO A 75 -18.67 17.80 -18.77
CA PRO A 75 -19.28 18.86 -19.55
C PRO A 75 -20.23 19.64 -18.64
N VAL A 76 -19.81 20.81 -18.17
CA VAL A 76 -20.75 21.85 -17.73
C VAL A 76 -21.48 22.38 -18.98
N SER A 77 -22.40 21.56 -19.50
CA SER A 77 -23.56 22.05 -20.21
C SER A 77 -24.70 22.20 -19.19
N SER A 78 -25.02 23.44 -18.83
CA SER A 78 -26.40 23.88 -18.61
C SER A 78 -26.39 25.37 -18.31
N ASP A 79 -26.60 26.16 -19.37
CA ASP A 79 -27.57 27.25 -19.43
C ASP A 79 -28.07 27.82 -18.08
N ALA A 80 -27.75 29.09 -17.80
CA ALA A 80 -28.58 30.01 -17.03
C ALA A 80 -28.09 31.47 -17.15
N ALA A 81 -28.91 32.24 -17.88
CA ALA A 81 -29.05 33.72 -17.94
C ALA A 81 -28.12 34.52 -18.87
#